data_AF-A0A2E7TP81-F1
#
_entry.id   AF-A0A2E7TP81-F1
#
_cell.length_a   1.000
_cell.length_b   1.000
_cell.length_c   1.000
_cell.angle_alpha   90.00
_cell.angle_beta   90.00
_cell.angle_gamma   90.00
#
_symmetry.space_group_name_H-M   'P 1'
#
loop_
_entity.id
_entity.type
_entity.pdbx_description
1 polymer ?
#
loop_
_entity_poly.entity_id
_entity_poly.type
_entity_poly.pdbx_seq_one_letter_code
_entity_poly.pdbx_strand_id
1 'polypeptide(L)' 'MYNNCKHQDAYRDVNGQGVAYTTGVPAMLGAKLMATGVWMRSGVFNVEEMNPDPFMEQIGDYGLPWNVVLNEPLPVNEND' A
#
# COMPACT_ATOMS: atom_id res chain seq x y z
N MET A 1 -11.07 -2.11 -1.06
CA MET A 1 -9.88 -1.23 -1.17
C MET A 1 -8.83 -1.93 -2.01
N TYR A 2 -8.17 -1.23 -2.94
CA TYR A 2 -7.15 -1.82 -3.83
C TYR A 2 -6.12 -0.79 -4.31
N ASN A 3 -4.98 -1.27 -4.82
CA ASN A 3 -3.98 -0.49 -5.55
C ASN A 3 -3.69 -1.19 -6.89
N ASN A 4 -3.59 -0.41 -7.97
CA ASN A 4 -3.25 -0.90 -9.30
C ASN A 4 -1.85 -0.42 -9.69
N CYS A 5 -0.88 -1.35 -9.76
CA CYS A 5 0.49 -1.05 -10.18
C CYS A 5 0.76 -1.57 -11.59
N LYS A 6 1.23 -0.69 -12.49
CA LYS A 6 1.66 -1.07 -13.84
C LYS A 6 3.14 -1.41 -13.84
N HIS A 7 3.48 -2.59 -14.36
CA HIS A 7 4.87 -3.06 -14.43
C HIS A 7 5.81 -2.11 -15.17
N GLN A 8 5.33 -1.42 -16.22
CA GLN A 8 6.13 -0.47 -16.98
C GLN A 8 6.47 0.78 -16.16
N ASP A 9 5.57 1.24 -15.30
CA ASP A 9 5.78 2.42 -14.47
C ASP A 9 6.79 2.11 -13.36
N ALA A 10 6.66 0.93 -12.72
CA ALA A 10 7.63 0.42 -11.75
C ALA A 10 9.04 0.26 -12.35
N TYR A 11 9.13 -0.19 -13.61
CA TYR A 11 10.41 -0.33 -14.30
C TYR A 11 11.02 1.04 -14.64
N ARG A 12 10.21 2.03 -15.02
CA ARG A 12 10.70 3.40 -15.29
C ARG A 12 11.17 4.12 -14.03
N ASP A 13 10.55 3.84 -12.89
CA ASP A 13 10.88 4.46 -11.61
C ASP A 13 12.16 3.87 -10.99
N VAL A 14 12.16 2.55 -10.73
CA VAL A 14 13.24 1.89 -9.98
C VAL A 14 13.89 0.73 -10.72
N ASN A 15 13.62 0.56 -12.02
CA ASN A 15 14.15 -0.54 -12.84
C ASN A 15 13.76 -1.93 -12.31
N GLY A 16 12.58 -2.04 -11.68
CA GLY A 16 12.06 -3.26 -11.08
C GLY A 16 10.67 -3.65 -11.60
N GLN A 17 10.27 -4.91 -11.38
CA GLN A 17 8.91 -5.37 -11.69
C GLN A 17 7.87 -4.86 -10.67
N GLY A 18 6.61 -4.76 -11.12
CA GLY A 18 5.48 -4.33 -10.28
C GLY A 18 5.34 -5.11 -8.98
N VAL A 19 5.58 -6.43 -8.99
CA VAL A 19 5.51 -7.27 -7.76
C VAL A 19 6.54 -6.87 -6.71
N ALA A 20 7.78 -6.60 -7.13
CA ALA A 20 8.83 -6.13 -6.21
C ALA A 20 8.56 -4.71 -5.77
N TYR A 21 8.07 -3.85 -6.65
CA TYR A 21 7.69 -2.48 -6.33
C TYR A 21 6.60 -2.41 -5.25
N THR A 22 5.53 -3.19 -5.43
CA THR A 22 4.41 -3.26 -4.48
C THR A 22 4.81 -3.84 -3.14
N THR A 23 5.93 -4.57 -3.05
CA THR A 23 6.47 -5.11 -1.79
C THR A 23 7.49 -4.16 -1.16
N GLY A 24 8.36 -3.57 -1.98
CA GLY A 24 9.45 -2.72 -1.55
C GLY A 24 9.00 -1.36 -1.02
N VAL A 25 7.99 -0.74 -1.66
CA VAL A 25 7.45 0.55 -1.21
C VAL A 25 6.85 0.46 0.20
N PRO A 26 5.97 -0.52 0.52
CA PRO A 26 5.51 -0.75 1.89
C PRO A 26 6.62 -1.02 2.89
N ALA A 27 7.64 -1.81 2.51
CA ALA A 27 8.77 -2.12 3.39
C ALA A 27 9.56 -0.84 3.75
N MET A 28 9.81 0.03 2.76
CA MET A 28 10.46 1.32 2.98
C MET A 28 9.61 2.23 3.87
N LEU A 29 8.30 2.35 3.60
CA LEU A 29 7.42 3.22 4.38
C LEU A 29 7.28 2.74 5.83
N GLY A 30 7.14 1.43 6.06
CA GLY A 30 7.12 0.85 7.40
C GLY A 30 8.42 1.13 8.16
N ALA A 31 9.57 0.98 7.52
CA ALA A 31 10.87 1.32 8.10
C ALA A 31 10.98 2.82 8.42
N LYS A 32 10.48 3.70 7.54
CA LYS A 32 10.41 5.14 7.78
C LYS A 32 9.58 5.47 9.01
N LEU A 33 8.37 4.91 9.13
CA LEU A 33 7.48 5.15 10.28
C LEU A 33 8.07 4.64 11.61
N MET A 34 8.83 3.55 11.58
CA MET A 34 9.61 3.10 12.73
C MET A 34 10.73 4.09 13.06
N ALA A 35 11.51 4.51 12.07
CA ALA A 35 12.63 5.44 12.26
C ALA A 35 12.17 6.83 12.76
N THR A 36 10.99 7.29 12.37
CA THR A 36 10.39 8.56 12.86
C THR A 36 9.64 8.40 14.19
N GLY A 37 9.63 7.20 14.78
CA GLY A 37 9.01 6.93 16.08
C GLY A 37 7.49 6.70 16.05
N VAL A 38 6.84 6.82 14.88
CA VAL A 38 5.37 6.69 14.74
C VAL A 38 4.93 5.24 14.98
N TRP A 39 5.70 4.27 14.47
CA TRP A 39 5.46 2.84 14.64
C TRP A 39 6.48 2.17 15.58
N MET A 40 7.32 2.95 16.26
CA MET A 40 8.32 2.41 17.18
C MET A 40 7.67 2.00 18.51
N ARG A 41 7.58 0.70 18.76
CA ARG A 41 7.05 0.11 20.00
C ARG A 41 7.88 -1.11 20.40
N SER A 42 8.09 -1.32 21.70
CA SER A 42 8.76 -2.51 22.22
C SER A 42 7.86 -3.75 22.09
N GLY A 43 8.34 -4.80 21.43
CA GLY A 43 7.62 -6.05 21.20
C GLY A 43 7.69 -6.50 19.74
N VAL A 44 6.92 -7.53 19.41
CA VAL A 44 6.74 -8.02 18.03
C VAL A 44 5.29 -7.79 17.66
N PHE A 45 5.05 -7.14 16.53
CA PHE A 45 3.72 -6.68 16.13
C PHE A 45 3.47 -6.92 14.65
N ASN A 46 2.23 -7.24 14.33
CA ASN A 46 1.74 -7.27 12.96
C ASN A 46 1.32 -5.86 12.52
N VAL A 47 1.14 -5.68 11.21
CA VAL A 47 0.88 -4.36 10.61
C VAL A 47 -0.48 -3.81 11.02
N GLU A 48 -1.49 -4.68 11.17
CA GLU A 48 -2.84 -4.33 11.62
C GLU A 48 -2.90 -3.88 13.09
N GLU A 49 -1.86 -4.13 13.88
CA GLU A 49 -1.77 -3.69 15.28
C GLU A 49 -1.24 -2.26 15.43
N MET A 50 -0.83 -1.64 14.32
CA MET A 50 -0.28 -0.27 14.27
C MET A 50 -1.34 0.70 13.72
N ASN A 51 -1.21 1.99 14.04
CA ASN A 51 -2.11 3.01 13.46
C ASN A 51 -1.90 3.05 11.93
N PRO A 52 -2.93 2.74 11.11
CA PRO A 52 -2.79 2.72 9.67
C PRO A 52 -2.78 4.11 9.04
N ASP A 53 -3.31 5.15 9.71
CA ASP A 53 -3.52 6.48 9.10
C ASP A 53 -2.25 7.07 8.49
N PRO A 54 -1.09 7.12 9.19
CA PRO A 54 0.13 7.72 8.65
C PRO A 54 0.71 6.93 7.47
N PHE A 55 0.46 5.63 7.43
CA PHE A 55 0.90 4.77 6.34
C PHE A 55 0.02 4.97 5.10
N MET A 56 -1.30 4.99 5.30
CA MET A 56 -2.27 5.14 4.22
C MET A 56 -2.25 6.53 3.59
N GLU A 57 -1.94 7.56 4.37
CA GLU A 57 -1.77 8.92 3.86
C GLU A 57 -0.56 9.02 2.91
N GLN A 58 0.55 8.36 3.24
CA GLN A 58 1.82 8.53 2.52
C GLN A 58 2.07 7.51 1.40
N ILE A 59 1.44 6.33 1.45
CA ILE A 59 1.73 5.25 0.48
C ILE A 59 1.44 5.66 -0.98
N GLY A 60 0.46 6.54 -1.20
CA GLY A 60 0.15 7.12 -2.50
C GLY A 60 1.29 7.97 -3.06
N ASP A 61 1.89 8.82 -2.22
CA ASP A 61 2.99 9.70 -2.59
C ASP A 61 4.27 8.94 -2.99
N TYR A 62 4.43 7.72 -2.46
CA TYR A 62 5.53 6.81 -2.80
C TYR A 62 5.21 5.86 -3.96
N GLY A 63 4.18 6.16 -4.75
CA GLY A 63 3.91 5.46 -6.02
C GLY A 63 2.87 4.36 -5.96
N LEU A 64 2.19 4.17 -4.82
CA LEU A 64 1.12 3.18 -4.65
C LEU A 64 -0.21 3.84 -4.24
N PRO A 65 -0.85 4.61 -5.14
CA PRO A 65 -2.15 5.22 -4.88
C PRO A 65 -3.22 4.14 -4.69
N TRP A 66 -4.00 4.28 -3.62
CA TRP A 66 -5.03 3.32 -3.26
C TRP A 66 -6.43 3.92 -3.46
N ASN A 67 -7.40 3.04 -3.70
CA ASN A 67 -8.79 3.40 -3.91
C ASN A 67 -9.69 2.58 -2.98
N VAL A 68 -10.81 3.17 -2.58
CA VAL A 68 -11.89 2.50 -1.84
C VAL A 68 -13.15 2.54 -2.68
N VAL A 69 -13.75 1.37 -2.83
CA VAL A 69 -15.04 1.21 -3.50
C VAL A 69 -15.99 0.63 -2.45
N LEU A 70 -17.12 1.29 -2.25
CA LEU A 70 -18.15 0.91 -1.28
C LEU A 70 -19.43 0.55 -2.02
N ASN A 71 -19.99 -0.62 -1.72
CA ASN A 71 -21.29 -1.07 -2.25
C ASN A 71 -21.38 -1.07 -3.78
N GLU A 72 -20.28 -1.32 -4.50
CA GLU A 72 -20.41 -1.53 -5.94
C GLU A 72 -21.15 -2.83 -6.23
N PRO A 73 -22.14 -2.81 -7.14
CA PRO A 73 -22.86 -3.99 -7.53
C PRO A 73 -21.88 -4.99 -8.16
N LEU A 74 -21.99 -6.25 -7.76
CA LEU A 74 -21.22 -7.31 -8.40
C LEU A 74 -21.63 -7.38 -9.88
N PRO A 75 -20.68 -7.59 -10.80
CA PRO A 75 -20.97 -7.68 -12.23
C PRO A 75 -21.88 -8.88 -12.60
N VAL A 76 -22.25 -9.72 -11.62
CA VAL A 76 -23.16 -10.85 -11.77
C VAL A 76 -24.63 -10.44 -11.64
N ASN A 77 -24.94 -9.30 -11.03
CA ASN A 77 -26.33 -8.88 -10.76
C ASN A 77 -27.01 -8.09 -11.90
N GLU A 78 -26.37 -7.95 -13.06
CA GLU A 78 -26.94 -7.21 -14.20
C GLU A 78 -27.83 -8.06 -15.14
N ASN A 79 -27.98 -9.38 -14.89
CA ASN A 79 -28.70 -10.28 -15.81
C ASN A 79 -29.66 -11.30 -15.13
N ASP A 80 -30.16 -11.05 -13.91
CA ASP A 80 -31.27 -11.82 -13.31
C ASP A 80 -32.61 -11.06 -13.43
#